data_AF-A0AAD0TDU8-F1
#
_entry.id   AF-A0AAD0TDU8-F1
#
_cell.length_a   1.000
_cell.length_b   1.000
_cell.length_c   1.000
_cell.angle_alpha   90.00
_cell.angle_beta   90.00
_cell.angle_gamma   90.00
#
_symmetry.space_group_name_H-M   'P 1'
#
loop_
_entity.id
_entity.type
_entity.pdbx_description
1 polymer ?
#
loop_
_entity_poly.entity_id
_entity_poly.type
_entity_poly.pdbx_seq_one_letter_code
_entity_poly.pdbx_strand_id
1 'polypeptide(L)'
;MIYVELGGIPIRTFSGPPRQSYSAVGGVVTRRRSKGRAVRMQHWVKEAITISGQGWMGPGFDGLDFTQPLELRCTKPLELETPALVGTLPTQPRPDVPPWAFAWVDGELVRAPISMVGMAYTLTAVAGATSYRIHWMPVYTVFCPKPDRGMQAEDNTHDWSFTAEEV
;
A
#
# COMPACT_ATOMS: atom_id res chain seq x y z
N MET A 1 8.46 -7.28 14.85
CA MET A 1 8.82 -6.22 13.88
C MET A 1 8.14 -6.55 12.57
N ILE A 2 7.47 -5.59 11.92
CA ILE A 2 6.70 -5.81 10.68
C ILE A 2 7.58 -5.40 9.49
N TYR A 3 7.67 -6.24 8.46
CA TYR A 3 8.51 -6.03 7.28
C TYR A 3 7.66 -5.93 6.00
N VAL A 4 8.22 -5.28 4.98
CA VAL A 4 7.70 -5.42 3.61
C VAL A 4 8.04 -6.82 3.13
N GLU A 5 7.10 -7.51 2.49
CA GLU A 5 7.29 -8.87 1.97
C GLU A 5 6.90 -8.94 0.50
N LEU A 6 7.73 -9.59 -0.33
CA LEU A 6 7.41 -9.89 -1.73
C LEU A 6 7.53 -11.39 -1.94
N GLY A 7 6.48 -12.04 -2.44
CA GLY A 7 6.48 -13.48 -2.71
C GLY A 7 6.80 -14.32 -1.47
N GLY A 8 6.47 -13.84 -0.27
CA GLY A 8 6.81 -14.48 1.01
C GLY A 8 8.23 -14.22 1.52
N ILE A 9 9.06 -13.45 0.82
CA ILE A 9 10.40 -13.07 1.26
C ILE A 9 10.38 -11.68 1.92
N PRO A 10 10.72 -11.56 3.22
CA PRO A 10 10.73 -10.28 3.91
C PRO A 10 12.00 -9.48 3.60
N ILE A 11 11.84 -8.17 3.35
CA ILE A 11 12.95 -7.20 3.29
C ILE A 11 13.41 -6.95 4.73
N ARG A 12 14.57 -7.48 5.09
CA ARG A 12 15.11 -7.41 6.45
C ARG A 12 15.78 -6.06 6.70
N THR A 13 15.94 -5.73 7.98
CA THR A 13 16.54 -4.46 8.44
C THR A 13 17.92 -4.18 7.82
N PHE A 14 18.74 -5.22 7.59
CA PHE A 14 20.05 -5.06 6.97
C PHE A 14 19.99 -4.63 5.51
N SER A 15 18.89 -4.88 4.81
CA SER A 15 18.65 -4.35 3.46
C SER A 15 18.28 -2.86 3.45
N GLY A 16 18.19 -2.24 4.64
CA GLY A 16 17.81 -0.85 4.82
C GLY A 16 16.32 -0.63 5.04
N PRO A 17 15.93 0.53 5.60
CA PRO A 17 14.51 0.88 5.76
C PRO A 17 13.86 1.10 4.38
N PRO A 18 12.78 0.35 4.05
CA PRO A 18 12.14 0.49 2.75
C PRO A 18 11.36 1.80 2.64
N ARG A 19 11.58 2.54 1.56
CA ARG A 19 10.77 3.69 1.15
C ARG A 19 9.69 3.17 0.21
N GLN A 20 8.42 3.49 0.47
CA GLN A 20 7.27 3.02 -0.31
C GLN A 20 6.46 4.20 -0.83
N SER A 21 6.06 4.14 -2.09
CA SER A 21 5.13 5.08 -2.70
C SER A 21 4.07 4.35 -3.52
N TYR A 22 2.89 4.94 -3.57
CA TYR A 22 1.74 4.46 -4.32
C TYR A 22 1.39 5.50 -5.37
N SER A 23 1.20 5.07 -6.61
CA SER A 23 0.72 5.90 -7.70
C SER A 23 -0.29 5.14 -8.54
N ALA A 24 -1.39 5.80 -8.90
CA ALA A 24 -2.37 5.23 -9.81
C ALA A 24 -1.79 5.10 -11.23
N VAL A 25 -1.90 3.90 -11.81
CA VAL A 25 -1.62 3.63 -13.22
C VAL A 25 -2.91 3.19 -13.88
N GLY A 26 -3.15 3.63 -15.11
CA GLY A 26 -4.37 3.26 -15.81
C GLY A 26 -4.52 3.84 -17.20
N GLY A 27 -5.41 3.24 -17.98
CA GLY A 27 -5.85 3.76 -19.26
C GLY A 27 -6.83 4.93 -19.10
N VAL A 28 -6.39 6.04 -18.49
CA VAL A 28 -7.21 7.24 -18.28
C VAL A 28 -6.87 8.28 -19.33
N VAL A 29 -7.88 8.67 -20.11
CA VAL A 29 -7.75 9.71 -21.12
C VAL A 29 -8.81 10.78 -20.87
N THR A 30 -8.38 12.03 -20.80
CA THR A 30 -9.30 13.17 -20.78
C THR A 30 -9.47 13.69 -22.21
N ARG A 31 -10.70 13.67 -22.72
CA ARG A 31 -11.08 14.30 -24.00
C ARG A 31 -11.96 15.50 -23.75
N ARG A 32 -11.93 16.48 -24.65
CA ARG A 32 -12.86 17.62 -24.62
C ARG A 32 -13.91 17.44 -25.72
N ARG A 33 -15.18 17.64 -25.37
CA ARG A 33 -16.27 17.70 -26.35
C ARG A 33 -16.23 19.02 -27.11
N SER A 34 -17.03 19.13 -28.17
CA SER A 34 -17.13 20.32 -29.03
C SER A 34 -17.42 21.64 -28.30
N LYS A 35 -17.99 21.60 -27.09
CA LYS A 35 -18.21 22.77 -26.21
C LYS A 35 -17.17 22.92 -25.08
N GLY A 36 -16.00 22.30 -25.22
CA GLY A 36 -14.91 22.39 -24.24
C GLY A 36 -15.07 21.56 -22.96
N ARG A 37 -16.25 20.94 -22.72
CA ARG A 37 -16.49 20.06 -21.56
C ARG A 37 -15.53 18.88 -21.58
N ALA A 38 -14.74 18.73 -20.51
CA ALA A 38 -13.88 17.57 -20.31
C ALA A 38 -14.72 16.34 -19.96
N VAL A 39 -14.38 15.21 -20.57
CA VAL A 39 -14.91 13.89 -20.27
C VAL A 39 -13.73 12.98 -19.97
N ARG A 40 -13.73 12.39 -18.78
CA ARG A 40 -12.71 11.43 -18.37
C ARG A 40 -13.18 10.04 -18.79
N MET A 41 -12.47 9.45 -19.74
CA MET A 41 -12.68 8.07 -20.17
C MET A 41 -11.66 7.21 -19.42
N GLN A 42 -12.13 6.22 -18.68
CA GLN A 42 -11.32 5.34 -17.84
C GLN A 42 -11.66 3.89 -18.19
N HIS A 43 -10.69 3.14 -18.72
CA HIS A 43 -10.87 1.70 -18.99
C HIS A 43 -10.56 0.87 -17.74
N TRP A 44 -9.43 1.13 -17.11
CA TRP A 44 -8.95 0.47 -15.90
C TRP A 44 -8.07 1.42 -15.10
N VAL A 45 -7.96 1.18 -13.80
CA VAL A 45 -7.01 1.82 -12.89
C VAL A 45 -6.52 0.76 -11.91
N LYS A 46 -5.21 0.71 -11.69
CA LYS A 46 -4.49 -0.15 -10.77
C LYS A 46 -3.47 0.66 -10.00
N GLU A 47 -2.92 0.10 -8.94
CA GLU A 47 -1.84 0.72 -8.18
C GLU A 47 -0.47 0.28 -8.71
N ALA A 48 0.43 1.24 -8.96
CA ALA A 48 1.86 0.99 -9.03
C ALA A 48 2.49 1.29 -7.69
N ILE A 49 3.27 0.32 -7.19
CA ILE A 49 3.93 0.35 -5.90
C ILE A 49 5.44 0.37 -6.13
N THR A 50 6.06 1.50 -5.87
CA THR A 50 7.52 1.63 -5.93
C THR A 50 8.10 1.45 -4.53
N ILE A 51 9.10 0.57 -4.44
CA ILE A 51 9.82 0.30 -3.19
C ILE A 51 11.31 0.39 -3.46
N SER A 52 12.01 1.14 -2.61
CA SER A 52 13.47 1.26 -2.67
C SER A 52 14.08 1.24 -1.27
N GLY A 53 15.37 0.94 -1.21
CA GLY A 53 16.12 0.96 0.03
C GLY A 53 17.62 0.93 -0.20
N GLN A 54 18.34 1.20 0.87
CA GLN A 54 19.79 1.23 0.91
C GLN A 54 20.27 0.63 2.23
N GLY A 55 21.14 -0.38 2.18
CA GLY A 55 21.62 -1.08 3.36
C GLY A 55 22.91 -1.86 3.14
N TRP A 56 23.21 -2.76 4.07
CA TRP A 56 24.41 -3.60 4.10
C TRP A 56 24.29 -4.86 3.23
N MET A 57 23.11 -5.08 2.62
CA MET A 57 22.84 -6.20 1.72
C MET A 57 21.66 -5.89 0.79
N GLY A 58 21.53 -6.63 -0.30
CA GLY A 58 20.35 -6.57 -1.16
C GLY A 58 19.08 -7.17 -0.51
N PRO A 59 17.93 -7.12 -1.20
CA PRO A 59 16.65 -7.60 -0.68
C PRO A 59 16.49 -9.14 -0.72
N GLY A 60 17.42 -9.87 -1.35
CA GLY A 60 17.43 -11.34 -1.32
C GLY A 60 16.39 -12.04 -2.20
N PHE A 61 15.92 -11.40 -3.27
CA PHE A 61 14.82 -11.91 -4.10
C PHE A 61 15.22 -12.83 -5.26
N ASP A 62 16.47 -13.29 -5.34
CA ASP A 62 16.94 -14.03 -6.52
C ASP A 62 16.29 -15.40 -6.75
N GLY A 63 15.64 -15.97 -5.71
CA GLY A 63 14.88 -17.22 -5.83
C GLY A 63 13.40 -17.05 -6.18
N LEU A 64 12.89 -15.82 -6.33
CA LEU A 64 11.50 -15.57 -6.69
C LEU A 64 11.28 -15.79 -8.20
N ASP A 65 10.14 -16.38 -8.55
CA ASP A 65 9.67 -16.45 -9.94
C ASP A 65 8.91 -15.17 -10.30
N PHE A 66 9.61 -14.22 -10.93
CA PHE A 66 9.04 -12.95 -11.39
C PHE A 66 8.17 -13.08 -12.66
N THR A 67 8.00 -14.28 -13.21
CA THR A 67 7.10 -14.52 -14.35
C THR A 67 5.65 -14.74 -13.92
N GLN A 68 5.40 -14.91 -12.63
CA GLN A 68 4.08 -15.12 -12.04
C GLN A 68 3.68 -13.94 -11.15
N PRO A 69 2.37 -13.74 -10.89
CA PRO A 69 1.92 -12.79 -9.87
C PRO A 69 2.49 -13.16 -8.50
N LEU A 70 3.00 -12.16 -7.78
CA LEU A 70 3.55 -12.30 -6.44
C LEU A 70 2.70 -11.55 -5.43
N GLU A 71 2.61 -12.06 -4.20
CA GLU A 71 2.00 -11.32 -3.10
C GLU A 71 2.98 -10.25 -2.60
N LEU A 72 2.55 -8.99 -2.57
CA LEU A 72 3.27 -7.86 -2.00
C LEU A 72 2.56 -7.36 -0.76
N ARG A 73 3.19 -7.48 0.41
CA ARG A 73 2.69 -6.92 1.66
C ARG A 73 3.44 -5.65 2.01
N CYS A 74 2.73 -4.54 2.02
CA CYS A 74 3.32 -3.23 2.31
C CYS A 74 3.39 -2.96 3.82
N THR A 75 4.17 -1.95 4.20
CA THR A 75 4.14 -1.40 5.58
C THR A 75 3.72 0.06 5.64
N LYS A 76 3.71 0.78 4.52
CA LYS A 76 3.09 2.11 4.43
C LYS A 76 1.57 1.94 4.53
N PRO A 77 0.90 2.55 5.53
CA PRO A 77 -0.54 2.45 5.63
C PRO A 77 -1.24 3.19 4.47
N LEU A 78 -2.48 2.76 4.22
CA LEU A 78 -3.49 3.54 3.53
C LEU A 78 -4.51 4.05 4.55
N GLU A 79 -5.26 5.07 4.15
CA GLU A 79 -6.24 5.75 4.99
C GLU A 79 -7.60 5.88 4.28
N LEU A 80 -8.66 5.73 5.06
CA LEU A 80 -10.04 5.97 4.65
C LEU A 80 -10.73 6.83 5.70
N GLU A 81 -11.22 8.00 5.29
CA GLU A 81 -12.08 8.85 6.11
C GLU A 81 -13.55 8.55 5.77
N THR A 82 -14.39 8.37 6.79
CA THR A 82 -15.80 8.02 6.61
C THR A 82 -16.65 8.47 7.81
N PRO A 83 -17.86 8.99 7.61
CA PRO A 83 -18.84 9.15 8.69
C PRO A 83 -19.62 7.84 8.96
N ALA A 84 -19.54 6.86 8.06
CA ALA A 84 -20.28 5.61 8.17
C ALA A 84 -19.59 4.63 9.14
N LEU A 85 -20.39 4.01 10.01
CA LEU A 85 -19.90 3.00 10.95
C LEU A 85 -19.65 1.64 10.30
N VAL A 86 -20.18 1.41 9.10
CA VAL A 86 -20.02 0.16 8.36
C VAL A 86 -19.65 0.45 6.91
N GLY A 87 -18.83 -0.40 6.32
CA GLY A 87 -18.44 -0.28 4.92
C GLY A 87 -17.42 -1.34 4.54
N THR A 88 -16.70 -1.07 3.44
CA THR A 88 -15.67 -1.98 2.91
C THR A 88 -14.40 -1.20 2.64
N LEU A 89 -13.24 -1.76 3.01
CA LEU A 89 -11.95 -1.20 2.64
C LEU A 89 -11.75 -1.32 1.12
N PRO A 90 -11.07 -0.36 0.48
CA PRO A 90 -10.85 -0.41 -0.96
C PRO A 90 -9.77 -1.44 -1.36
N THR A 91 -8.90 -1.84 -0.43
CA THR A 91 -7.83 -2.81 -0.65
C THR A 91 -7.71 -3.79 0.50
N GLN A 92 -7.20 -4.98 0.21
CA GLN A 92 -7.07 -6.06 1.19
C GLN A 92 -6.08 -5.67 2.31
N PRO A 93 -6.47 -5.71 3.59
CA PRO A 93 -5.54 -5.49 4.68
C PRO A 93 -4.63 -6.71 4.89
N ARG A 94 -3.44 -6.45 5.45
CA ARG A 94 -2.52 -7.50 5.90
C ARG A 94 -3.18 -8.45 6.90
N PRO A 95 -2.97 -9.77 6.76
CA PRO A 95 -3.54 -10.74 7.70
C PRO A 95 -2.82 -10.75 9.06
N ASP A 96 -1.56 -10.32 9.10
CA ASP A 96 -0.71 -10.29 10.29
C ASP A 96 -0.78 -8.95 11.05
N VAL A 97 -1.42 -7.93 10.49
CA VAL A 97 -1.58 -6.61 11.10
C VAL A 97 -3.03 -6.14 10.95
N PRO A 98 -3.85 -6.21 12.02
CA PRO A 98 -5.24 -5.80 11.92
C PRO A 98 -5.35 -4.29 11.62
N PRO A 99 -6.34 -3.87 10.82
CA PRO A 99 -6.68 -2.46 10.66
C PRO A 99 -6.94 -1.76 11.98
N TRP A 100 -6.75 -0.45 12.00
CA TRP A 100 -7.04 0.38 13.17
C TRP A 100 -7.79 1.65 12.80
N ALA A 101 -8.54 2.20 13.75
CA ALA A 101 -9.35 3.38 13.51
C ALA A 101 -9.25 4.41 14.62
N PHE A 102 -9.54 5.64 14.25
CA PHE A 102 -9.70 6.78 15.14
C PHE A 102 -11.00 7.51 14.81
N ALA A 103 -11.64 8.08 15.82
CA ALA A 103 -12.79 8.98 15.70
C ALA A 103 -12.32 10.42 15.87
N TRP A 104 -12.87 11.34 15.09
CA TRP A 104 -12.70 12.77 15.30
C TRP A 104 -13.73 13.30 16.28
N VAL A 105 -13.28 13.63 17.50
CA VAL A 105 -14.10 14.15 18.60
C VAL A 105 -13.53 15.51 19.00
N ASP A 106 -14.32 16.57 18.89
CA ASP A 106 -13.95 17.93 19.32
C ASP A 106 -12.57 18.43 18.84
N GLY A 107 -12.15 18.01 17.64
CA GLY A 107 -10.85 18.40 17.07
C GLY A 107 -9.67 17.54 17.54
N GLU A 108 -9.92 16.39 18.13
CA GLU A 108 -8.90 15.39 18.49
C GLU A 108 -9.20 14.00 17.90
N LEU A 109 -8.14 13.21 17.68
CA LEU A 109 -8.24 11.82 17.26
C LEU A 109 -8.28 10.88 18.47
N VAL A 110 -9.45 10.29 18.71
CA VAL A 110 -9.67 9.32 19.78
C VAL A 110 -9.68 7.91 19.19
N ARG A 111 -9.06 6.93 19.86
CA ARG A 111 -9.05 5.55 19.37
C ARG A 111 -10.48 5.00 19.25
N ALA A 112 -10.83 4.47 18.07
CA ALA A 112 -12.12 3.85 17.82
C ALA A 112 -11.96 2.32 17.66
N PRO A 113 -12.77 1.50 18.35
CA PRO A 113 -12.80 0.06 18.10
C PRO A 113 -13.30 -0.25 16.69
N ILE A 114 -12.59 -1.15 16.00
CA ILE A 114 -12.92 -1.63 14.65
C ILE A 114 -12.89 -3.16 14.65
N SER A 115 -13.88 -3.78 14.00
CA SER A 115 -13.89 -5.21 13.68
C SER A 115 -13.93 -5.40 12.16
N MET A 116 -13.36 -6.51 11.70
CA MET A 116 -13.23 -6.83 10.27
C MET A 116 -13.80 -8.21 9.96
N VAL A 117 -14.52 -8.34 8.85
CA VAL A 117 -14.89 -9.60 8.22
C VAL A 117 -14.51 -9.54 6.75
N GLY A 118 -13.41 -10.20 6.37
CA GLY A 118 -12.78 -9.97 5.08
C GLY A 118 -12.37 -8.49 4.94
N MET A 119 -12.89 -7.81 3.91
CA MET A 119 -12.68 -6.37 3.70
C MET A 119 -13.77 -5.50 4.33
N ALA A 120 -14.84 -6.08 4.87
CA ALA A 120 -15.90 -5.32 5.51
C ALA A 120 -15.48 -4.87 6.90
N TYR A 121 -15.63 -3.58 7.20
CA TYR A 121 -15.35 -3.00 8.51
C TYR A 121 -16.65 -2.69 9.25
N THR A 122 -16.60 -2.80 10.58
CA THR A 122 -17.60 -2.27 11.50
C THR A 122 -16.90 -1.49 12.61
N LEU A 123 -17.23 -0.22 12.73
CA LEU A 123 -16.76 0.70 13.76
C LEU A 123 -17.76 0.73 14.92
N THR A 124 -17.25 0.73 16.14
CA THR A 124 -18.08 1.04 17.30
C THR A 124 -18.20 2.56 17.43
N ALA A 125 -19.43 3.06 17.55
CA ALA A 125 -19.69 4.49 17.66
C ALA A 125 -18.99 5.09 18.89
N VAL A 126 -18.25 6.17 18.69
CA VAL A 126 -17.66 6.99 19.75
C VAL A 126 -18.53 8.24 19.94
N ALA A 127 -18.90 8.55 21.18
CA ALA A 127 -19.76 9.70 21.48
C ALA A 127 -19.08 11.02 21.05
N GLY A 128 -19.85 11.92 20.43
CA GLY A 128 -19.32 13.19 19.91
C GLY A 128 -18.49 13.07 18.64
N ALA A 129 -18.34 11.86 18.07
CA ALA A 129 -17.59 11.68 16.83
C ALA A 129 -18.31 12.29 15.62
N THR A 130 -17.56 13.06 14.83
CA THR A 130 -18.04 13.69 13.58
C THR A 130 -17.68 12.86 12.35
N SER A 131 -16.54 12.18 12.40
CA SER A 131 -16.08 11.23 11.39
C SER A 131 -15.11 10.22 11.99
N TYR A 132 -14.74 9.23 11.18
CA TYR A 132 -13.78 8.21 11.53
C TYR A 132 -12.70 8.12 10.44
N ARG A 133 -11.47 7.88 10.88
CA ARG A 133 -10.33 7.55 10.02
C ARG A 133 -9.87 6.13 10.29
N ILE A 134 -9.92 5.31 9.26
CA ILE A 134 -9.44 3.93 9.27
C ILE A 134 -8.09 3.88 8.59
N HIS A 135 -7.16 3.13 9.15
CA HIS A 135 -5.84 2.86 8.62
C HIS A 135 -5.62 1.35 8.49
N TRP A 136 -4.95 0.92 7.43
CA TRP A 136 -4.53 -0.47 7.27
C TRP A 136 -3.26 -0.54 6.43
N MET A 137 -2.48 -1.61 6.63
CA MET A 137 -1.37 -1.94 5.72
C MET A 137 -1.91 -2.81 4.59
N PRO A 138 -1.73 -2.44 3.31
CA PRO A 138 -2.34 -3.17 2.20
C PRO A 138 -1.51 -4.39 1.77
N VAL A 139 -2.21 -5.38 1.22
CA VAL A 139 -1.66 -6.50 0.45
C VAL A 139 -2.14 -6.38 -0.99
N TYR A 140 -1.21 -6.58 -1.93
CA TYR A 140 -1.49 -6.59 -3.36
C TYR A 140 -1.04 -7.91 -3.97
N THR A 141 -1.73 -8.34 -5.02
CA THR A 141 -1.19 -9.30 -5.98
C THR A 141 -0.61 -8.49 -7.13
N VAL A 142 0.68 -8.66 -7.41
CA VAL A 142 1.42 -7.78 -8.33
C VAL A 142 2.19 -8.55 -9.38
N PHE A 143 2.33 -7.97 -10.56
CA PHE A 143 3.46 -8.26 -11.44
C PHE A 143 4.63 -7.36 -11.03
N CYS A 144 5.78 -7.97 -10.80
CA CYS A 144 6.98 -7.26 -10.38
C CYS A 144 8.13 -7.69 -11.29
N PRO A 145 8.84 -6.77 -11.96
CA PRO A 145 10.11 -7.11 -12.58
C PRO A 145 11.15 -7.42 -11.50
N LYS A 146 12.20 -8.13 -11.88
CA LYS A 146 13.36 -8.34 -11.00
C LYS A 146 13.94 -6.97 -10.59
N PRO A 147 14.22 -6.73 -9.29
CA PRO A 147 14.70 -5.42 -8.84
C PRO A 147 16.04 -5.02 -9.46
N ASP A 148 16.18 -3.72 -9.71
CA ASP A 148 17.47 -3.08 -9.94
C ASP A 148 18.28 -3.06 -8.65
N ARG A 149 19.59 -3.31 -8.76
CA ARG A 149 20.50 -3.41 -7.62
C ARG A 149 21.87 -2.85 -7.95
N GLY A 150 22.42 -2.09 -7.02
CA GLY A 150 23.78 -1.58 -7.04
C GLY A 150 24.56 -1.98 -5.78
N MET A 151 25.88 -1.88 -5.89
CA MET A 151 26.78 -1.97 -4.74
C MET A 151 27.88 -0.93 -4.90
N GLN A 152 28.03 -0.07 -3.89
CA GLN A 152 29.17 0.80 -3.73
C GLN A 152 30.21 0.07 -2.89
N ALA A 153 31.36 -0.25 -3.49
CA ALA A 153 32.38 -1.08 -2.86
C ALA A 153 33.14 -0.35 -1.75
N GLU A 154 33.24 0.98 -1.82
CA GLU A 154 34.02 1.81 -0.89
C GLU A 154 33.44 1.78 0.53
N ASP A 155 32.12 1.75 0.65
CA ASP A 155 31.39 1.79 1.92
C ASP A 155 30.57 0.51 2.18
N ASN A 156 30.65 -0.49 1.28
CA ASN A 156 29.88 -1.72 1.31
C ASN A 156 28.35 -1.45 1.40
N THR A 157 27.91 -0.41 0.69
CA THR A 157 26.50 -0.04 0.58
C THR A 157 25.86 -0.75 -0.61
N HIS A 158 24.68 -1.31 -0.38
CA HIS A 158 23.82 -1.88 -1.41
C HIS A 158 22.57 -1.03 -1.59
N ASP A 159 22.31 -0.58 -2.81
CA ASP A 159 21.06 0.06 -3.21
C ASP A 159 20.18 -0.93 -4.00
N TRP A 160 18.87 -0.78 -3.85
CA TRP A 160 17.92 -1.57 -4.60
C TRP A 160 16.62 -0.81 -4.82
N SER A 161 15.94 -1.10 -5.93
CA SER A 161 14.61 -0.57 -6.19
C SER A 161 13.81 -1.49 -7.12
N PHE A 162 12.50 -1.44 -7.00
CA PHE A 162 11.58 -2.05 -7.95
C PHE A 162 10.25 -1.30 -7.96
N THR A 163 9.54 -1.41 -9.07
CA THR A 163 8.16 -0.95 -9.20
C THR A 163 7.29 -2.13 -9.58
N ALA A 164 6.34 -2.46 -8.74
CA ALA A 164 5.38 -3.53 -8.95
C ALA A 164 4.02 -2.94 -9.36
N GLU A 165 3.30 -3.60 -10.27
CA GLU A 165 1.97 -3.19 -10.73
C GLU A 165 0.94 -4.20 -10.23
N GLU A 166 -0.13 -3.71 -9.61
CA GLU A 166 -1.28 -4.52 -9.21
C GLU A 166 -1.95 -5.20 -10.43
N VAL A 167 -2.22 -6.50 -10.32
CA VAL A 167 -2.90 -7.32 -11.34
C VAL A 167 -4.40 -7.12 -11.33
#